data_AF-A0A533WLD6-F1
#
_entry.id   AF-A0A533WLD6-F1
#
_cell.length_a   1.000
_cell.length_b   1.000
_cell.length_c   1.000
_cell.angle_alpha   90.00
_cell.angle_beta   90.00
_cell.angle_gamma   90.00
#
_symmetry.space_group_name_H-M   'P 1'
#
loop_
_entity.id
_entity.type
_entity.pdbx_description
1 polymer ?
#
loop_
_entity_poly.entity_id
_entity_poly.type
_entity_poly.pdbx_seq_one_letter_code
_entity_poly.pdbx_strand_id
1 'polypeptide(L)' 'MLDNIRDEIHKEEFKLEVQRQLGLAPGQDCDSICGAMDEQEFEQFIEQVKQIIRNKKRQRNSSIEQPIYA' A
#
# COMPACT_ATOMS: atom_id res chain seq x y z
N MET A 1 -4.98 23.49 8.70
CA MET A 1 -4.37 23.27 7.38
C MET A 1 -4.04 21.79 7.29
N LEU A 2 -5.06 20.99 6.97
CA LEU A 2 -4.98 19.54 6.88
C LEU A 2 -4.69 19.16 5.41
N ASP A 3 -4.01 18.03 5.22
CA ASP A 3 -3.86 17.32 3.94
C ASP A 3 -2.84 17.87 2.93
N ASN A 4 -1.71 18.38 3.41
CA ASN A 4 -0.48 18.45 2.60
C ASN A 4 0.44 17.21 2.79
N ILE A 5 -0.10 16.11 3.32
CA ILE A 5 0.47 14.76 3.16
C ILE A 5 0.03 14.29 1.77
N ARG A 6 0.55 15.00 0.77
CA ARG A 6 0.30 14.76 -0.63
C ARG A 6 0.90 13.41 -0.99
N ASP A 7 0.11 12.34 -0.85
CA ASP A 7 0.07 11.09 -1.62
C ASP A 7 1.38 10.58 -2.28
N GLU A 8 2.56 10.81 -1.68
CA GLU A 8 3.81 10.18 -2.11
C GLU A 8 3.84 8.77 -1.52
N ILE A 9 3.11 7.89 -2.19
CA ILE A 9 3.37 6.47 -2.11
C ILE A 9 4.74 6.26 -2.77
N HIS A 10 5.76 6.00 -1.94
CA HIS A 10 7.09 5.69 -2.43
C HIS A 10 7.02 4.42 -3.27
N LYS A 11 7.70 4.40 -4.42
CA LYS A 11 7.73 3.23 -5.31
C LYS A 11 8.19 1.96 -4.59
N GLU A 12 9.11 2.08 -3.64
CA GLU A 12 9.58 0.97 -2.81
C GLU A 12 8.51 0.44 -1.86
N GLU A 13 7.79 1.33 -1.17
CA GLU A 13 6.64 0.97 -0.30
C GLU A 13 5.53 0.31 -1.12
N PHE A 14 5.27 0.81 -2.33
CA PHE A 14 4.32 0.21 -3.26
C PHE A 14 4.74 -1.20 -3.66
N LYS A 15 5.99 -1.38 -4.10
CA LYS A 15 6.51 -2.68 -4.53
C LYS A 15 6.47 -3.71 -3.39
N LEU A 16 6.81 -3.30 -2.17
CA LEU A 16 6.72 -4.16 -0.99
C LEU A 16 5.28 -4.58 -0.69
N GLU A 17 4.32 -3.66 -0.79
CA GLU A 17 2.91 -4.02 -0.56
C GLU A 17 2.37 -4.91 -1.68
N VAL A 18 2.74 -4.67 -2.94
CA VAL A 18 2.40 -5.56 -4.07
C VAL A 18 2.95 -6.97 -3.81
N GLN A 19 4.24 -7.11 -3.51
CA GLN A 19 4.85 -8.41 -3.18
C GLN A 19 4.10 -9.08 -2.03
N ARG A 20 3.76 -8.33 -0.98
CA ARG A 20 3.00 -8.85 0.16
C ARG A 20 1.60 -9.34 -0.20
N GLN A 21 0.86 -8.60 -1.02
CA GLN A 21 -0.48 -9.01 -1.48
C GLN A 21 -0.42 -10.25 -2.38
N LEU A 22 0.63 -10.37 -3.19
CA LEU A 22 0.89 -11.53 -4.05
C LEU A 22 1.50 -12.72 -3.29
N GLY A 23 1.78 -12.60 -1.99
CA GLY A 23 2.43 -13.66 -1.19
C GLY A 23 3.90 -13.90 -1.55
N LEU A 24 4.53 -12.95 -2.24
CA LEU A 24 5.93 -12.99 -2.64
C LEU A 24 6.86 -12.53 -1.51
N ALA A 25 8.04 -13.14 -1.43
CA ALA A 25 9.05 -12.67 -0.51
C ALA A 25 9.65 -11.31 -0.98
N PRO A 26 10.13 -10.46 -0.06
CA PRO A 26 10.79 -9.21 -0.42
C PRO A 26 11.96 -9.46 -1.38
N GLY A 27 11.94 -8.77 -2.52
CA GLY A 27 12.96 -8.93 -3.56
C GLY A 27 12.67 -10.02 -4.61
N GLN A 28 11.57 -10.77 -4.49
CA GLN A 28 11.10 -11.61 -5.60
C GLN A 28 10.48 -10.76 -6.71
N ASP A 29 10.64 -11.22 -7.95
CA ASP A 29 10.05 -10.59 -9.11
C ASP A 29 8.52 -10.72 -9.07
N CYS A 30 7.83 -9.58 -9.08
CA CYS A 30 6.38 -9.51 -9.18
C CYS A 30 5.91 -9.30 -10.62
N ASP A 31 6.81 -8.92 -11.54
CA ASP A 31 6.46 -8.57 -12.92
C ASP A 31 5.88 -9.76 -13.67
N SER A 32 6.40 -10.96 -13.39
CA SER A 32 5.87 -12.21 -13.94
C SER A 32 4.43 -12.52 -13.51
N ILE A 33 4.04 -12.18 -12.28
CA ILE A 33 2.68 -12.41 -11.76
C ILE A 33 1.75 -11.29 -12.21
N CYS A 34 2.19 -10.04 -12.11
CA CYS A 34 1.44 -8.89 -12.57
C CYS A 34 1.18 -8.93 -14.09
N GLY A 35 2.13 -9.45 -14.88
CA GLY A 35 1.97 -9.63 -16.32
C GLY A 35 1.07 -10.79 -16.73
N ALA A 36 0.70 -11.67 -15.79
CA ALA A 36 -0.27 -12.74 -16.03
C ALA A 36 -1.72 -12.31 -15.72
N MET A 37 -1.92 -11.13 -15.12
CA MET A 37 -3.24 -10.57 -14.84
C MET A 37 -3.79 -9.84 -16.05
N ASP A 38 -5.10 -9.89 -16.25
CA ASP A 38 -5.78 -9.05 -17.23
C ASP A 38 -5.64 -7.56 -16.86
N GLU A 39 -5.62 -6.68 -17.87
CA GLU A 39 -5.39 -5.23 -17.67
C GLU A 39 -6.39 -4.62 -16.67
N GLN A 40 -7.66 -5.01 -16.75
CA GLN A 40 -8.69 -4.55 -15.80
C GLN A 40 -8.47 -5.07 -14.39
N GLU A 41 -8.03 -6.32 -14.23
CA GLU A 41 -7.74 -6.90 -12.92
C GLU A 41 -6.49 -6.25 -12.31
N PHE A 42 -5.50 -5.96 -13.15
CA PHE A 42 -4.30 -5.25 -12.74
C PHE A 42 -4.61 -3.83 -12.27
N GLU A 43 -5.40 -3.05 -13.01
CA GLU A 43 -5.80 -1.70 -12.59
C GLU A 43 -6.51 -1.72 -11.22
N GLN A 44 -7.47 -2.62 -11.04
CA GLN A 44 -8.19 -2.77 -9.76
C GLN A 44 -7.24 -3.17 -8.63
N PHE A 45 -6.29 -4.07 -8.90
CA PHE A 45 -5.28 -4.47 -7.93
C PHE A 45 -4.38 -3.30 -7.51
N ILE A 46 -3.89 -2.51 -8.48
CA ILE A 46 -3.08 -1.33 -8.20
C ILE A 46 -3.84 -0.31 -7.35
N GLU A 47 -5.12 -0.07 -7.65
CA GLU A 47 -5.98 0.80 -6.83
C GLU A 47 -6.16 0.27 -5.40
N GLN A 48 -6.41 -1.04 -5.24
CA GLN A 48 -6.51 -1.66 -3.92
C GLN A 48 -5.23 -1.49 -3.11
N VAL A 49 -4.06 -1.75 -3.71
CA VAL A 49 -2.76 -1.59 -3.03
C VAL A 49 -2.54 -0.14 -2.60
N LYS A 50 -2.87 0.84 -3.45
CA LYS A 50 -2.79 2.26 -3.09
C LYS A 50 -3.71 2.59 -1.89
N GLN A 51 -4.94 2.08 -1.87
CA GLN A 51 -5.87 2.28 -0.77
C GLN A 51 -5.36 1.64 0.53
N ILE A 52 -4.77 0.45 0.48
CA ILE A 52 -4.17 -0.21 1.64
C ILE A 52 -3.04 0.64 2.22
N ILE A 53 -2.13 1.15 1.38
CA ILE A 53 -1.02 1.99 1.81
C ILE A 53 -1.54 3.30 2.44
N ARG A 54 -2.54 3.93 1.81
CA ARG A 54 -3.21 5.12 2.37
C ARG A 54 -3.84 4.84 3.72
N ASN A 55 -4.55 3.72 3.86
CA ASN A 55 -5.17 3.32 5.12
C ASN A 55 -4.14 3.04 6.20
N LYS A 56 -3.00 2.42 5.87
CA LYS A 56 -1.88 2.24 6.82
C LYS A 56 -1.31 3.58 7.26
N LYS A 57 -1.11 4.54 6.34
CA LYS A 57 -0.65 5.90 6.68
C LYS A 57 -1.66 6.64 7.57
N ARG A 58 -2.95 6.54 7.26
CA ARG A 58 -4.03 7.08 8.09
C ARG A 58 -4.07 6.45 9.48
N GLN A 59 -3.97 5.12 9.59
CA GLN A 59 -3.91 4.41 10.88
C GLN A 59 -2.68 4.81 11.70
N ARG A 60 -1.52 4.98 11.05
CA ARG A 60 -0.30 5.43 11.71
C ARG A 60 -0.43 6.85 12.26
N ASN A 61 -1.14 7.72 11.55
CA ASN A 61 -1.45 9.08 12.02
C ASN A 61 -2.56 9.11 13.08
N SER A 62 -3.55 8.21 13.02
CA SER A 62 -4.65 8.14 14.00
C SER A 62 -4.26 7.42 15.29
N SER A 63 -3.20 6.60 15.29
CA SER A 63 -2.73 5.87 16.48
C SER A 63 -1.98 6.74 17.50
N ILE A 64 -1.85 8.04 17.27
CA ILE A 64 -1.23 8.99 18.22
C ILE A 64 -2.26 9.47 19.29
N GLU A 65 -3.55 9.16 19.12
CA GLU A 65 -4.57 9.36 20.17
C GLU A 65 -4.90 8.03 20.87
N GLN A 66 -3.92 7.44 21.58
CA GLN A 66 -4.27 6.53 22.66
C GLN A 66 -4.59 7.38 23.90
N PRO A 67 -5.80 7.31 24.49
CA PRO A 67 -6.06 7.97 25.75
C PRO A 67 -5.24 7.24 26.83
N ILE A 68 -4.11 7.81 27.20
CA ILE A 68 -3.39 7.40 28.42
C ILE A 68 -4.27 7.85 29.59
N TYR A 69 -5.09 6.95 30.10
CA TYR A 69 -5.60 7.01 31.47
C TYR A 69 -5.09 5.76 32.19
N ALA A 70 -4.06 5.95 33.01
CA ALA A 70 -3.68 5.05 34.09
C ALA A 70 -3.66 5.87 35.39
#